data_AF-A0A183E0R1-F1
#
_entry.id   AF-A0A183E0R1-F1
#
_cell.length_a   1.000
_cell.length_b   1.000
_cell.length_c   1.000
_cell.angle_alpha   90.00
_cell.angle_beta   90.00
_cell.angle_gamma   90.00
#
_symmetry.space_group_name_H-M   'P 1'
#
loop_
_entity.id
_entity.type
_entity.pdbx_description
1 polymer ?
#
loop_
_entity_poly.entity_id
_entity_poly.type
_entity_poly.pdbx_seq_one_letter_code
_entity_poly.pdbx_strand_id
1 'polypeptide(L)' 'MEDAWRCVFRYFRAAERIRYERVSKLWMGVSREYWKQLVSIDTNDLCVGIPAKYWSNCVGAVLGKMHCCSEASDAFI' A
#
# COMPACT_ATOMS: atom_id res chain seq x y z
N MET A 1 -20.82 -4.87 5.21
CA MET A 1 -19.63 -5.56 5.78
C MET A 1 -18.34 -4.87 5.35
N GLU A 2 -18.23 -4.41 4.10
CA GLU A 2 -17.09 -3.60 3.63
C GLU A 2 -16.94 -2.28 4.38
N ASP A 3 -18.04 -1.63 4.79
CA ASP A 3 -17.99 -0.38 5.56
C ASP A 3 -17.31 -0.52 6.93
N ALA A 4 -17.44 -1.70 7.57
CA ALA A 4 -16.72 -1.98 8.81
C ALA A 4 -15.21 -2.04 8.57
N TRP A 5 -14.77 -2.69 7.49
CA TRP A 5 -13.35 -2.72 7.10
C TRP A 5 -12.83 -1.34 6.71
N ARG A 6 -13.64 -0.51 6.04
CA ARG A 6 -13.30 0.90 5.78
C ARG A 6 -13.02 1.66 7.08
N CYS A 7 -13.87 1.49 8.08
CA CYS A 7 -13.68 2.10 9.41
C CYS A 7 -12.43 1.59 10.10
N VAL A 8 -12.16 0.28 10.06
CA VAL A 8 -10.95 -0.31 10.65
C VAL A 8 -9.70 0.21 9.95
N PHE A 9 -9.68 0.20 8.62
CA PHE A 9 -8.52 0.63 7.85
C PHE A 9 -8.15 2.06 8.16
N ARG A 10 -9.11 2.97 8.39
CA ARG A 10 -8.84 4.37 8.77
C ARG A 10 -7.87 4.54 9.93
N TYR A 11 -7.78 3.58 10.85
CA TYR A 11 -6.88 3.62 12.00
C TYR A 11 -5.46 3.10 11.72
N PHE A 12 -5.27 2.42 10.59
CA PHE A 12 -3.95 1.91 10.21
C PHE A 12 -3.12 2.98 9.50
N ARG A 13 -1.80 2.93 9.75
CA ARG A 13 -0.83 3.74 9.02
C ARG A 13 -0.74 3.29 7.58
N ALA A 14 -0.17 4.17 6.75
CA ALA A 14 -0.09 3.92 5.31
C ALA A 14 0.68 2.63 4.98
N ALA A 15 1.79 2.38 5.68
CA ALA A 15 2.60 1.17 5.52
C ALA A 15 1.84 -0.12 5.90
N GLU A 16 1.03 -0.08 6.96
CA GLU A 16 0.25 -1.23 7.42
C GLU A 16 -0.82 -1.60 6.41
N ARG A 17 -1.49 -0.61 5.82
CA ARG A 17 -2.51 -0.82 4.78
C ARG A 17 -1.95 -1.53 3.56
N ILE A 18 -0.77 -1.13 3.08
CA ILE A 18 -0.10 -1.79 1.94
C ILE A 18 0.15 -3.27 2.24
N ARG A 19 0.48 -3.64 3.48
CA ARG A 19 0.62 -5.05 3.87
C ARG A 19 -0.71 -5.77 3.82
N TYR A 20 -1.79 -5.14 4.27
CA TYR A 20 -3.14 -5.70 4.27
C TYR A 20 -3.74 -5.90 2.88
N GLU A 21 -3.34 -5.11 1.88
CA GLU A 21 -3.73 -5.35 0.49
C GLU A 21 -3.29 -6.73 -0.03
N ARG A 22 -2.21 -7.28 0.52
CA ARG A 22 -1.69 -8.60 0.14
C ARG A 22 -2.48 -9.76 0.74
N VAL A 23 -3.35 -9.49 1.73
CA VAL A 23 -4.11 -10.53 2.44
C VAL A 23 -5.27 -11.06 1.62
N SER A 24 -6.01 -10.18 0.93
CA SER A 24 -7.12 -10.59 0.07
C SER A 24 -7.46 -9.56 -0.99
N LYS A 25 -8.05 -10.01 -2.11
CA LYS A 25 -8.56 -9.12 -3.16
C LYS A 25 -9.63 -8.16 -2.64
N LEU A 26 -10.44 -8.58 -1.67
CA LEU A 26 -11.44 -7.75 -1.02
C LEU A 26 -10.78 -6.58 -0.26
N TRP A 27 -9.76 -6.88 0.55
CA TRP A 27 -9.04 -5.88 1.33
C TRP A 27 -8.27 -4.91 0.44
N MET A 28 -7.68 -5.42 -0.65
CA MET A 28 -7.09 -4.59 -1.69
C MET A 28 -8.11 -3.61 -2.30
N GLY A 29 -9.32 -4.09 -2.65
CA GLY A 29 -10.37 -3.24 -3.21
C GLY A 29 -10.79 -2.13 -2.26
N VAL A 30 -11.04 -2.46 -1.00
CA VAL A 30 -11.44 -1.51 0.04
C VAL A 30 -10.32 -0.49 0.34
N SER A 31 -9.07 -0.93 0.39
CA SER A 31 -7.91 -0.06 0.61
C SER A 31 -7.69 0.91 -0.56
N ARG A 32 -7.84 0.45 -1.81
CA ARG A 32 -7.76 1.30 -3.01
C ARG A 32 -8.80 2.41 -3.03
N GLU A 33 -10.04 2.12 -2.65
CA GLU A 33 -11.09 3.14 -2.52
C GLU A 33 -10.71 4.22 -1.50
N TYR A 34 -10.05 3.84 -0.40
CA TYR A 34 -9.55 4.79 0.58
C TYR A 34 -8.39 5.64 0.06
N TRP A 35 -7.42 5.05 -0.65
CA TRP A 35 -6.30 5.80 -1.23
C TRP A 35 -6.77 6.89 -2.19
N LYS A 36 -7.84 6.65 -2.96
CA LYS A 36 -8.45 7.68 -3.82
C LYS A 36 -9.00 8.89 -3.06
N GLN A 37 -9.37 8.71 -1.79
CA GLN A 37 -9.93 9.77 -0.94
C GLN A 37 -8.85 10.54 -0.16
N LEU A 38 -7.61 10.03 -0.14
CA LEU A 38 -6.50 10.65 0.59
C LEU A 38 -5.94 11.83 -0.20
N VAL A 39 -5.91 13.00 0.44
CA VAL A 39 -5.42 14.25 -0.16
C VAL A 39 -3.90 14.41 0.02
N SER A 40 -3.33 13.83 1.08
CA SER A 40 -1.90 13.89 1.35
C SER A 40 -1.47 12.68 2.18
N ILE A 41 -0.23 12.25 2.02
CA ILE A 41 0.36 11.14 2.77
C ILE A 41 1.71 11.60 3.26
N ASP A 42 1.95 11.44 4.56
CA ASP A 42 3.25 11.71 5.15
C ASP A 42 4.23 10.60 4.73
N THR A 43 5.19 10.96 3.88
CA THR A 43 6.22 10.03 3.40
C THR A 43 7.19 9.62 4.50
N ASN A 44 7.37 10.45 5.54
CA ASN A 44 8.19 10.08 6.69
C ASN A 44 7.53 8.98 7.50
N ASP A 45 6.20 9.02 7.66
CA ASP A 45 5.44 7.95 8.33
C ASP A 45 5.29 6.70 7.45
N LEU A 46 5.03 6.88 6.15
CA LEU A 46 4.91 5.78 5.19
C LEU A 46 6.18 4.93 5.10
N CYS A 47 7.34 5.59 5.11
CA CYS A 47 8.63 4.96 4.91
C CYS A 47 9.38 4.66 6.21
N VAL A 48 8.72 4.73 7.39
CA VAL A 48 9.33 4.39 8.68
C VAL A 48 9.91 2.98 8.62
N GLY A 49 11.20 2.87 8.97
CA GLY A 49 11.92 1.58 8.98
C GLY A 49 12.24 1.03 7.58
N ILE A 50 11.98 1.78 6.51
CA ILE A 50 12.30 1.41 5.14
C ILE A 50 13.57 2.16 4.71
N PRO A 51 14.61 1.47 4.22
CA PRO A 51 15.80 2.13 3.69
C PRO A 51 15.45 3.13 2.57
N ALA A 52 16.10 4.30 2.57
CA ALA A 52 15.85 5.39 1.62
C ALA A 52 15.77 4.95 0.15
N LYS A 53 16.62 3.99 -0.25
CA LYS A 53 16.65 3.41 -1.61
C LYS A 53 15.35 2.73 -2.06
N TYR A 54 14.44 2.38 -1.16
CA TYR A 54 13.16 1.74 -1.48
C TYR A 54 11.94 2.67 -1.32
N TRP A 55 12.15 3.94 -0.96
CA TRP A 55 11.05 4.87 -0.73
C TRP A 55 10.20 5.11 -1.98
N SER A 56 10.83 5.17 -3.16
CA SER A 56 10.14 5.29 -4.45
C SER A 56 9.16 4.15 -4.70
N ASN A 57 9.51 2.92 -4.32
CA ASN A 57 8.64 1.75 -4.49
C ASN A 57 7.42 1.84 -3.54
N CYS A 58 7.62 2.29 -2.30
CA CYS A 58 6.55 2.49 -1.33
C CYS A 58 5.57 3.59 -1.78
N VAL A 59 6.11 4.72 -2.23
CA VAL A 59 5.30 5.82 -2.77
C VAL A 59 4.60 5.39 -4.07
N GLY A 60 5.28 4.64 -4.94
CA GLY A 60 4.70 4.10 -6.18
C GLY A 60 3.56 3.12 -5.96
N ALA A 61 3.66 2.27 -4.93
CA ALA A 61 2.58 1.36 -4.53
C ALA A 61 1.33 2.12 -4.08
N VAL A 62 1.53 3.17 -3.26
CA VAL A 62 0.46 4.02 -2.74
C VAL A 62 -0.20 4.85 -3.84
N LEU A 63 0.59 5.43 -4.75
CA LEU A 63 0.08 6.20 -5.88
C LEU A 63 -0.54 5.33 -6.98
N GLY A 64 -0.58 4.00 -6.80
CA GLY A 64 -1.12 3.06 -7.79
C GLY A 64 -0.31 3.02 -9.09
N LYS A 65 0.92 3.54 -9.11
CA LYS A 65 1.79 3.63 -10.29
C LYS A 65 2.79 2.47 -10.42
N MET A 66 3.04 1.74 -9.34
CA MET A 66 3.84 0.52 -9.39
C MET A 66 3.02 -0.64 -8.86
N HIS A 67 2.59 -1.52 -9.76
CA HIS A 67 2.35 -2.90 -9.40
C HIS A 67 3.67 -3.42 -8.81
N CYS A 68 3.73 -3.69 -7.50
CA CYS A 68 4.90 -4.32 -6.85
C CYS A 68 5.13 -5.79 -7.29
N CYS A 69 4.73 -6.15 -8.52
CA CYS A 69 4.92 -7.45 -9.13
C CYS A 69 5.35 -7.25 -10.59
N SER A 70 6.58 -6.78 -10.81
CA SER A 70 7.28 -6.95 -12.09
C SER A 70 8.73 -6.52 -11.89
N GLU A 71 9.53 -7.38 -11.27
CA GLU A 71 10.99 -7.53 -11.46
C GLU A 71 11.57 -8.49 -10.41
N ALA A 72 10.96 -9.67 -10.27
CA ALA A 72 11.57 -10.78 -9.53
C ALA A 72 11.15 -12.12 -10.14
N SER A 73 11.24 -12.24 -11.47
CA SER A 73 11.13 -13.51 -12.19
C SER A 73 11.95 -13.46 -13.47
N ASP A 74 13.24 -13.13 -13.40
CA ASP A 74 14.20 -13.36 -14.51
C ASP A 74 15.62 -13.62 -13.97
N ALA A 75 15.71 -14.49 -12.97
CA ALA A 75 16.98 -15.11 -12.59
C ALA A 75 16.68 -16.44 -11.89
N PHE A 76 16.27 -17.45 -12.66
CA PHE A 76 16.52 -18.88 -12.44
C PHE A 76 15.75 -19.67 -13.50
N ILE A 77 16.41 -19.96 -14.63
CA ILE A 77 16.63 -21.27 -15.26
C ILE A 77 17.75 -21.06 -16.29
#